data_AF-A0A962SZI9-F1
#
_entry.id   AF-A0A962SZI9-F1
#
_cell.length_a   1.000
_cell.length_b   1.000
_cell.length_c   1.000
_cell.angle_alpha   90.00
_cell.angle_beta   90.00
_cell.angle_gamma   90.00
#
_symmetry.space_group_name_H-M   'P 1'
#
loop_
_entity.id
_entity.type
_entity.pdbx_description
1 polymer ?
#
loop_
_entity_poly.entity_id
_entity_poly.type
_entity_poly.pdbx_seq_one_letter_code
_entity_poly.pdbx_strand_id
1 'polypeptide(L)'
;MTANDATLSNACQTLDQVGAEFLTWLEDHSERVRQEKAGLTKEFRRLTAQARRLEQAVRRPMCAGVFGPSQSGKSYLISALARKGTAPLLADFAGQKIDFIREINPEGGRESTGLVTRFSLKPGSEVAPAAPVQMRLLSQTDLVKILGNTYYADCDHSEDEPLSQAQLTELLDGL
;
A
#
# COMPACT_ATOMS: atom_id res chain seq x y z
N MET A 1 0.56 17.26 9.08
CA MET A 1 1.25 17.36 7.78
C MET A 1 2.24 18.49 7.95
N THR A 2 3.52 18.28 7.63
CA THR A 2 4.48 19.39 7.73
C THR A 2 4.22 20.40 6.60
N ALA A 3 4.73 21.63 6.73
CA ALA A 3 4.63 22.62 5.66
C ALA A 3 5.28 22.11 4.35
N ASN A 4 6.37 21.34 4.47
CA ASN A 4 7.03 20.73 3.32
C ASN A 4 6.19 19.63 2.66
N ASP A 5 5.49 18.80 3.46
CA ASP A 5 4.59 17.77 2.94
C ASP A 5 3.44 18.41 2.14
N ALA A 6 2.91 19.54 2.61
CA ALA A 6 1.82 20.26 1.94
C ALA A 6 2.26 20.78 0.57
N THR A 7 3.44 21.40 0.50
CA THR A 7 4.02 21.91 -0.76
C THR A 7 4.26 20.77 -1.75
N LEU A 8 4.84 19.66 -1.30
CA LEU A 8 5.12 18.51 -2.17
C LEU A 8 3.82 17.83 -2.64
N SER A 9 2.82 17.70 -1.76
CA SER A 9 1.51 17.18 -2.13
C SER A 9 0.85 18.05 -3.19
N ASN A 10 0.86 19.37 -3.03
CA ASN A 10 0.32 20.29 -4.04
C ASN A 10 1.05 20.18 -5.37
N ALA A 11 2.39 20.10 -5.37
CA ALA A 11 3.17 19.92 -6.59
C ALA A 11 2.81 18.61 -7.32
N CYS A 12 2.62 17.51 -6.60
CA CYS A 12 2.17 16.26 -7.19
C CYS A 12 0.74 16.34 -7.76
N GLN A 13 -0.17 17.04 -7.09
CA GLN A 13 -1.54 17.25 -7.59
C GLN A 13 -1.55 18.10 -8.86
N THR A 14 -0.78 19.18 -8.90
CA THR A 14 -0.64 20.01 -10.09
C THR A 14 -0.08 19.20 -11.27
N LEU A 15 0.93 18.35 -11.03
CA LEU A 15 1.51 17.51 -12.08
C LEU A 15 0.48 16.49 -12.63
N ASP A 16 -0.31 15.87 -11.77
CA ASP A 16 -1.38 14.95 -12.20
C ASP A 16 -2.44 15.69 -13.02
N GLN A 17 -2.87 16.87 -12.55
CA GLN A 17 -3.88 17.69 -13.23
C GLN A 17 -3.41 18.13 -14.61
N VAL A 18 -2.25 18.81 -14.69
CA VAL A 18 -1.70 19.28 -15.97
C VAL A 18 -1.44 18.12 -16.93
N GLY A 19 -0.97 16.98 -16.40
CA GLY A 19 -0.77 15.79 -17.22
C GLY A 19 -2.08 15.21 -17.76
N ALA A 20 -3.15 15.21 -16.98
CA ALA A 20 -4.47 14.77 -17.43
C ALA A 20 -5.07 15.72 -18.47
N GLU A 21 -4.96 17.04 -18.24
CA GLU A 21 -5.40 18.07 -19.20
C GLU A 21 -4.65 17.96 -20.53
N PHE A 22 -3.33 17.71 -20.48
CA PHE A 22 -2.54 17.47 -21.69
C PHE A 22 -2.96 16.20 -22.43
N LEU A 23 -3.26 15.11 -21.71
CA LEU A 23 -3.77 13.88 -22.33
C LEU A 23 -5.11 14.13 -23.03
N THR A 24 -6.02 14.90 -22.44
CA THR A 24 -7.27 15.32 -23.10
C THR A 24 -6.98 16.16 -24.34
N TRP A 25 -6.10 17.16 -24.22
CA TRP A 25 -5.71 18.00 -25.34
C TRP A 25 -5.09 17.19 -26.51
N LEU A 26 -4.28 16.18 -26.21
CA LEU A 26 -3.68 15.27 -27.20
C LEU A 26 -4.73 14.45 -27.95
N GLU A 27 -5.82 14.06 -27.28
CA GLU A 27 -6.94 13.39 -27.95
C GLU A 27 -7.64 14.35 -28.91
N ASP A 28 -7.96 15.57 -28.44
CA ASP A 28 -8.63 16.60 -29.24
C ASP A 28 -7.81 17.11 -30.43
N HIS A 29 -6.47 17.01 -30.36
CA HIS A 29 -5.54 17.54 -31.37
C HIS A 29 -4.67 16.45 -32.01
N SER A 30 -5.19 15.22 -32.09
CA SER A 30 -4.46 14.07 -32.62
C SER A 30 -3.86 14.29 -34.02
N GLU A 31 -4.54 15.03 -34.90
CA GLU A 31 -4.05 15.36 -36.25
C GLU A 31 -2.83 16.30 -36.28
N ARG A 32 -2.65 17.13 -35.24
CA ARG A 32 -1.49 18.03 -35.12
C ARG A 32 -0.24 17.27 -34.66
N VAL A 33 -0.42 16.26 -33.81
CA VAL A 33 0.66 15.53 -33.14
C VAL A 33 1.06 14.27 -33.93
N ARG A 34 0.12 13.66 -34.66
CA ARG A 34 0.33 12.52 -35.57
C ARG A 34 1.11 11.38 -34.93
N GLN A 35 2.31 11.09 -35.44
CA GLN A 35 3.12 9.93 -35.07
C GLN A 35 3.59 9.97 -33.61
N GLU A 36 3.75 11.17 -33.04
CA GLU A 36 4.21 11.35 -31.66
C GLU A 36 3.12 11.07 -30.62
N LYS A 37 1.84 10.99 -31.03
CA LYS A 37 0.70 10.86 -30.11
C LYS A 37 0.86 9.65 -29.19
N ALA A 38 1.19 8.49 -29.77
CA ALA A 38 1.30 7.24 -29.00
C ALA A 38 2.42 7.33 -27.94
N GLY A 39 3.57 7.91 -28.30
CA GLY A 39 4.70 8.11 -27.39
C GLY A 39 4.35 9.05 -26.24
N LEU A 40 3.82 10.23 -26.57
CA LEU A 40 3.43 11.25 -25.60
C LEU A 40 2.31 10.75 -24.68
N THR A 41 1.29 10.08 -25.22
CA THR A 41 0.22 9.49 -24.41
C THR A 41 0.78 8.47 -23.40
N LYS A 42 1.70 7.60 -23.83
CA LYS A 42 2.33 6.62 -22.92
C LYS A 42 3.15 7.32 -21.83
N GLU A 43 3.94 8.32 -22.21
CA GLU A 43 4.78 9.07 -21.29
C GLU A 43 3.96 9.83 -20.24
N PHE A 44 2.95 10.59 -20.66
CA PHE A 44 2.13 11.38 -19.73
C PHE A 44 1.24 10.51 -18.85
N ARG A 45 0.77 9.35 -19.33
CA ARG A 45 0.12 8.35 -18.46
C ARG A 45 1.07 7.82 -17.38
N ARG A 46 2.35 7.61 -17.71
CA ARG A 46 3.36 7.20 -16.72
C ARG A 46 3.62 8.32 -15.70
N LEU A 47 3.75 9.57 -16.15
CA LEU A 47 3.99 10.73 -15.29
C LEU A 47 2.82 10.98 -14.33
N THR A 48 1.58 10.99 -14.83
CA THR A 48 0.37 11.13 -14.00
C THR A 48 0.26 10.00 -12.97
N ALA A 49 0.48 8.75 -13.38
CA ALA A 49 0.51 7.62 -12.46
C ALA A 49 1.60 7.75 -11.39
N GLN A 50 2.79 8.25 -11.75
CA GLN A 50 3.88 8.52 -10.81
C GLN A 50 3.52 9.65 -9.84
N ALA A 51 2.94 10.74 -10.33
CA ALA A 51 2.50 11.87 -9.53
C ALA A 51 1.49 11.44 -8.47
N ARG A 52 0.47 10.64 -8.85
CA ARG A 52 -0.51 10.06 -7.92
C ARG A 52 0.14 9.19 -6.84
N ARG A 53 1.12 8.36 -7.20
CA ARG A 53 1.85 7.50 -6.24
C ARG A 53 2.67 8.33 -5.26
N LEU A 54 3.33 9.38 -5.73
CA LEU A 54 4.11 10.30 -4.89
C LEU A 54 3.20 11.08 -3.94
N GLU A 55 2.08 11.59 -4.44
CA GLU A 55 1.08 12.28 -3.63
C GLU A 55 0.59 11.41 -2.47
N GLN A 56 0.23 10.16 -2.77
CA GLN A 56 -0.17 9.19 -1.75
C GLN A 56 0.94 8.89 -0.74
N ALA A 57 2.20 8.83 -1.19
CA ALA A 57 3.34 8.58 -0.33
C ALA A 57 3.57 9.75 0.66
N VAL A 58 3.48 10.99 0.17
CA VAL A 58 3.66 12.21 0.98
C VAL A 58 2.61 12.33 2.07
N ARG A 59 1.36 11.96 1.78
CA ARG A 59 0.28 11.97 2.76
C ARG A 59 0.41 10.86 3.80
N ARG A 60 1.19 9.83 3.53
CA ARG A 60 1.30 8.66 4.40
C ARG A 60 2.26 8.97 5.55
N PRO A 61 1.84 8.85 6.83
CA PRO A 61 2.76 9.04 7.93
C PRO A 61 3.87 8.01 7.87
N MET A 62 5.11 8.46 8.06
CA MET A 62 6.28 7.59 8.19
C MET A 62 6.04 6.49 9.23
N CYS A 63 6.50 5.28 8.92
CA CYS A 63 6.38 4.14 9.82
C CYS A 63 7.62 3.24 9.72
N ALA A 64 7.99 2.65 10.85
CA ALA A 64 8.90 1.51 10.89
C ALA A 64 8.07 0.22 10.99
N GLY A 65 8.46 -0.79 10.22
CA GLY A 65 7.87 -2.13 10.27
C GLY A 65 8.88 -3.14 10.79
N VAL A 66 8.44 -4.04 11.66
CA VAL A 66 9.24 -5.17 12.15
C VAL A 66 8.66 -6.45 11.57
N PHE A 67 9.44 -7.17 10.77
CA PHE A 67 9.06 -8.42 10.13
C PHE A 67 10.09 -9.51 10.44
N GLY A 68 9.67 -10.77 10.37
CA GLY A 68 10.54 -11.92 10.63
C GLY A 68 9.76 -13.17 11.08
N PRO A 69 10.43 -14.32 11.18
CA PRO A 69 9.82 -15.63 11.47
C PRO A 69 8.92 -15.58 12.70
N SER A 70 7.86 -16.39 12.72
CA SER A 70 6.96 -16.49 13.87
C SER A 70 7.74 -16.72 15.18
N GLN A 71 7.26 -16.17 16.29
CA GLN A 71 7.85 -16.31 17.64
C GLN A 71 9.23 -15.64 17.93
N SER A 72 9.77 -14.82 17.01
CA SER A 72 11.04 -14.12 17.22
C SER A 72 11.02 -12.90 18.17
N GLY A 73 10.01 -12.76 19.04
CA GLY A 73 9.93 -11.63 19.98
C GLY A 73 9.58 -10.26 19.36
N LYS A 74 9.06 -10.23 18.12
CA LYS A 74 8.69 -8.97 17.41
C LYS A 74 7.71 -8.10 18.20
N SER A 75 6.67 -8.71 18.77
CA SER A 75 5.65 -7.99 19.56
C SER A 75 6.25 -7.37 20.82
N TYR A 76 7.22 -8.05 21.44
CA TYR A 76 7.98 -7.53 22.58
C TYR A 76 8.88 -6.35 22.18
N LEU A 77 9.57 -6.43 21.04
CA LEU A 77 10.36 -5.31 20.52
C LEU A 77 9.48 -4.09 20.22
N ILE A 78 8.34 -4.28 19.55
CA ILE A 78 7.39 -3.21 19.26
C ILE A 78 6.85 -2.61 20.57
N SER A 79 6.50 -3.43 21.55
CA SER A 79 5.99 -2.92 22.83
C SER A 79 7.06 -2.16 23.61
N ALA A 80 8.31 -2.60 23.59
CA ALA A 80 9.43 -1.89 24.19
C ALA A 80 9.69 -0.52 23.53
N LEU A 81 9.57 -0.43 22.21
CA LEU A 81 9.74 0.83 21.46
C LEU A 81 8.56 1.79 21.63
N ALA A 82 7.34 1.27 21.74
CA ALA A 82 6.12 2.08 21.78
C ALA A 82 5.67 2.47 23.20
N ARG A 83 6.12 1.76 24.24
CA ARG A 83 5.72 2.04 25.63
C ARG A 83 6.48 3.23 26.23
N LYS A 84 5.82 3.93 27.16
CA LYS A 84 6.45 4.97 27.98
C LYS A 84 7.11 4.32 29.21
N GLY A 85 8.43 4.15 29.17
CA GLY A 85 9.20 3.56 30.28
C GLY A 85 8.83 2.08 30.50
N THR A 86 8.27 1.77 31.67
CA THR A 86 7.83 0.41 32.04
C THR A 86 6.31 0.21 31.93
N ALA A 87 5.56 1.23 31.51
CA ALA A 87 4.11 1.13 31.36
C ALA A 87 3.72 0.08 30.30
N PRO A 88 2.56 -0.57 30.43
CA PRO A 88 2.04 -1.46 29.38
C PRO A 88 1.74 -0.69 28.10
N LEU A 89 1.80 -1.37 26.96
CA LEU A 89 1.36 -0.81 25.68
C LEU A 89 -0.17 -0.86 25.61
N LEU A 90 -0.80 0.27 25.90
CA LEU A 90 -2.26 0.42 25.87
C LEU A 90 -2.72 0.94 24.50
N ALA A 91 -3.64 0.22 23.89
CA ALA A 91 -4.35 0.65 22.69
C ALA A 91 -5.72 1.22 23.07
N ASP A 92 -6.11 2.33 22.46
CA ASP A 92 -7.37 3.03 22.71
C ASP A 92 -8.43 2.60 21.70
N PHE A 93 -9.50 1.98 22.19
CA PHE A 93 -10.66 1.51 21.44
C PHE A 93 -11.87 2.37 21.84
N ALA A 94 -11.96 3.57 21.26
CA ALA A 94 -13.05 4.52 21.52
C ALA A 94 -13.24 4.86 23.02
N GLY A 95 -12.14 5.08 23.75
CA GLY A 95 -12.09 5.39 25.17
C GLY A 95 -11.79 4.18 26.06
N GLN A 96 -11.92 2.96 25.55
CA GLN A 96 -11.53 1.74 26.25
C GLN A 96 -10.04 1.46 26.02
N LYS A 97 -9.24 1.43 27.10
CA LYS A 97 -7.82 1.10 27.03
C LYS A 97 -7.60 -0.39 27.21
N ILE A 98 -7.00 -1.04 26.20
CA ILE A 98 -6.76 -2.48 26.15
C ILE A 98 -5.25 -2.74 26.11
N ASP A 99 -4.75 -3.70 26.90
CA ASP A 99 -3.33 -4.08 26.85
C ASP A 99 -3.06 -4.96 25.62
N PHE A 100 -2.22 -4.45 24.71
CA PHE A 100 -1.95 -5.16 23.45
C PHE A 100 -1.31 -6.53 23.65
N ILE A 101 -0.34 -6.66 24.56
CA ILE A 101 0.38 -7.93 24.73
C ILE A 101 -0.49 -8.93 25.48
N ARG A 102 -1.29 -8.48 26.45
CA ARG A 102 -2.10 -9.39 27.26
C ARG A 102 -3.39 -9.83 26.57
N GLU A 103 -4.05 -8.92 25.85
CA GLU A 103 -5.42 -9.16 25.37
C GLU A 103 -5.50 -9.32 23.84
N ILE A 104 -4.64 -8.66 23.07
CA ILE A 104 -4.69 -8.68 21.60
C ILE A 104 -3.72 -9.69 21.00
N ASN A 105 -2.51 -9.81 21.57
CA ASN A 105 -1.48 -10.73 21.11
C ASN A 105 -0.79 -11.46 22.27
N PRO A 106 -1.53 -12.35 22.97
CA PRO A 106 -1.00 -13.09 24.12
C PRO A 106 0.11 -14.06 23.73
N GLU A 107 1.04 -14.28 24.68
CA GLU A 107 2.09 -15.28 24.52
C GLU A 107 1.52 -16.71 24.48
N GLY A 108 2.10 -17.57 23.62
CA GLY A 108 1.81 -19.00 23.62
C GLY A 108 0.70 -19.50 22.69
N GLY A 109 0.09 -18.63 21.86
CA GLY A 109 -0.84 -19.06 20.82
C GLY A 109 -0.13 -19.41 19.49
N ARG A 110 -0.52 -20.53 18.86
CA ARG A 110 -0.20 -20.81 17.44
C ARG A 110 -0.62 -19.59 16.61
N GLU A 111 0.35 -18.95 15.96
CA GLU A 111 0.21 -17.79 15.05
C GLU A 111 -1.01 -16.89 15.30
N SER A 112 -0.99 -16.16 16.40
CA SER A 112 -2.19 -15.52 16.96
C SER A 112 -2.78 -14.32 16.20
N THR A 113 -2.19 -13.85 15.09
CA THR A 113 -2.79 -12.77 14.30
C THR A 113 -2.43 -12.86 12.82
N GLY A 114 -3.42 -13.20 11.97
CA GLY A 114 -3.39 -12.94 10.51
C GLY A 114 -3.58 -11.47 10.15
N LEU A 115 -3.29 -10.55 11.09
CA LEU A 115 -3.52 -9.13 10.98
C LEU A 115 -2.21 -8.37 11.23
N VAL A 116 -1.89 -7.45 10.32
CA VAL A 116 -0.82 -6.49 10.55
C VAL A 116 -1.36 -5.36 11.43
N THR A 117 -0.86 -5.27 12.66
CA THR A 117 -1.27 -4.22 13.61
C THR A 117 -0.35 -3.00 13.48
N ARG A 118 -0.93 -1.82 13.26
CA ARG A 118 -0.21 -0.54 13.22
C ARG A 118 -0.62 0.33 14.39
N PHE A 119 0.35 0.73 15.21
CA PHE A 119 0.15 1.74 16.26
C PHE A 119 0.44 3.15 15.72
N SER A 120 -0.33 4.12 16.21
CA SER A 120 -0.18 5.54 15.85
C SER A 120 -0.49 6.40 17.06
N LEU A 121 0.30 7.46 17.27
CA LEU A 121 -0.01 8.50 18.24
C LEU A 121 -1.00 9.54 17.69
N LYS A 122 -1.16 9.58 16.36
CA LYS A 122 -2.20 10.40 15.72
C LYS A 122 -3.53 9.65 15.84
N PRO A 123 -4.56 10.25 16.45
CA PRO A 123 -5.90 9.68 16.43
C PRO A 123 -6.33 9.39 14.99
N GLY A 124 -6.96 8.25 14.78
CA GLY A 124 -7.60 7.92 13.51
C GLY A 124 -8.84 8.77 13.25
N SER A 125 -9.57 8.44 12.20
CA SER A 125 -10.93 8.95 12.02
C SER A 125 -11.80 8.53 13.20
N GLU A 126 -12.82 9.33 13.51
CA GLU A 126 -13.77 9.01 14.57
C GLU A 126 -14.44 7.66 14.27
N VAL A 127 -14.36 6.74 15.23
CA VAL A 127 -14.94 5.40 15.16
C VAL A 127 -16.12 5.32 16.11
N ALA A 128 -17.20 4.67 15.69
CA ALA A 128 -18.33 4.43 16.58
C ALA A 128 -17.88 3.52 17.74
N PRO A 129 -18.37 3.73 18.98
CA PRO A 129 -18.05 2.85 20.11
C PRO A 129 -18.37 1.37 19.85
N ALA A 130 -19.41 1.08 19.06
CA ALA A 130 -19.78 -0.28 18.66
C ALA A 130 -18.84 -0.91 17.61
N ALA A 131 -18.00 -0.11 16.95
CA ALA A 131 -17.03 -0.56 15.95
C ALA A 131 -15.70 0.21 16.13
N PRO A 132 -14.97 -0.04 17.24
CA PRO A 132 -13.86 0.80 17.67
C PRO A 132 -12.55 0.56 16.89
N VAL A 133 -12.60 -0.24 15.82
CA VAL A 133 -11.43 -0.62 15.01
C VAL A 133 -11.64 -0.22 13.57
N GLN A 134 -10.70 0.56 13.04
CA GLN A 134 -10.64 0.84 11.61
C GLN A 134 -9.91 -0.30 10.88
N MET A 135 -10.60 -0.96 9.95
CA MET A 135 -10.01 -1.95 9.07
C MET A 135 -9.68 -1.33 7.71
N ARG A 136 -8.54 -1.73 7.14
CA ARG A 136 -8.17 -1.39 5.76
C ARG A 136 -8.02 -2.68 4.96
N LEU A 137 -8.87 -2.86 3.97
CA LEU A 137 -8.82 -4.01 3.07
C LEU A 137 -7.66 -3.87 2.07
N LEU A 138 -7.20 -5.01 1.57
CA LEU A 138 -6.31 -5.09 0.42
C LEU A 138 -7.07 -4.64 -0.84
N SER A 139 -6.40 -3.88 -1.70
CA SER A 139 -6.94 -3.58 -3.03
C SER A 139 -6.79 -4.80 -3.95
N GLN A 140 -7.53 -4.82 -5.06
CA GLN A 140 -7.37 -5.84 -6.10
C GLN A 140 -5.91 -5.89 -6.61
N THR A 141 -5.27 -4.72 -6.76
CA THR A 141 -3.85 -4.65 -7.13
C THR A 141 -2.93 -5.26 -6.08
N ASP A 142 -3.26 -5.13 -4.80
CA ASP A 142 -2.48 -5.77 -3.74
C ASP A 142 -2.60 -7.30 -3.83
N LEU A 143 -3.80 -7.83 -4.10
CA LEU A 143 -4.01 -9.26 -4.31
C LEU A 143 -3.22 -9.79 -5.52
N VAL A 144 -3.27 -9.09 -6.66
CA VAL A 144 -2.51 -9.48 -7.87
C VAL A 144 -1.01 -9.50 -7.57
N LYS A 145 -0.49 -8.52 -6.84
CA LYS A 145 0.92 -8.49 -6.44
C LYS A 145 1.28 -9.64 -5.51
N ILE A 146 0.43 -9.95 -4.54
CA ILE A 146 0.65 -11.07 -3.61
C ILE A 146 0.71 -12.37 -4.40
N LEU A 147 -0.28 -12.63 -5.26
CA LEU A 147 -0.32 -13.83 -6.09
C LEU A 147 0.90 -13.95 -7.00
N GLY A 148 1.26 -12.88 -7.71
CA GLY A 148 2.42 -12.86 -8.59
C GLY A 148 3.74 -13.06 -7.84
N ASN A 149 3.89 -12.43 -6.67
CA ASN A 149 5.08 -12.59 -5.84
C ASN A 149 5.17 -13.99 -5.26
N THR A 150 4.06 -14.54 -4.75
CA THR A 150 4.03 -15.91 -4.21
C THR A 150 4.34 -16.94 -5.28
N TYR A 151 3.76 -16.80 -6.48
CA TYR A 151 4.14 -17.65 -7.60
C TYR A 151 5.64 -17.57 -7.84
N TYR A 152 6.20 -16.37 -8.03
CA TYR A 152 7.61 -16.19 -8.39
C TYR A 152 8.62 -16.58 -7.28
N ALA A 153 8.28 -16.39 -6.01
CA ALA A 153 9.22 -16.52 -4.89
C ALA A 153 9.07 -17.83 -4.11
N ASP A 154 7.85 -18.39 -4.07
CA ASP A 154 7.52 -19.52 -3.20
C ASP A 154 7.24 -20.82 -3.98
N CYS A 155 6.96 -20.75 -5.29
CA CYS A 155 6.78 -21.94 -6.13
C CYS A 155 8.11 -22.44 -6.71
N ASP A 156 8.19 -23.75 -6.92
CA ASP A 156 9.28 -24.36 -7.68
C ASP A 156 9.01 -24.21 -9.17
N HIS A 157 9.92 -23.52 -9.86
CA HIS A 157 9.83 -23.23 -11.29
C HIS A 157 10.68 -24.15 -12.15
N SER A 158 11.30 -25.18 -11.56
CA SER A 158 12.22 -26.07 -12.27
C SER A 158 11.57 -26.82 -13.44
N GLU A 159 10.25 -27.03 -13.38
CA GLU A 159 9.45 -27.73 -14.40
C GLU A 159 8.60 -26.77 -15.25
N ASP A 160 8.73 -25.45 -15.07
CA ASP A 160 7.94 -24.47 -15.83
C ASP A 160 8.46 -24.32 -17.26
N GLU A 161 7.68 -24.76 -18.25
CA GLU A 161 7.94 -24.47 -19.67
C GLU A 161 7.37 -23.10 -20.05
N PRO A 162 8.21 -22.12 -20.44
CA PRO A 162 7.72 -20.81 -20.85
C PRO A 162 6.90 -20.93 -22.15
N LEU A 163 5.72 -20.30 -22.16
CA LEU A 163 4.88 -20.24 -23.35
C LEU A 163 5.65 -19.58 -24.50
N SER A 164 5.56 -20.20 -25.68
CA SER A 164 6.00 -19.56 -26.92
C SER A 164 5.13 -18.35 -27.25
N GLN A 165 5.66 -17.45 -28.08
CA GLN A 165 4.92 -16.27 -28.54
C GLN A 165 3.59 -16.63 -29.23
N ALA A 166 3.55 -17.75 -29.96
CA ALA A 166 2.34 -18.24 -30.61
C ALA A 166 1.27 -18.65 -29.57
N GLN A 167 1.66 -19.42 -28.55
CA GLN A 167 0.76 -19.85 -27.48
C GLN A 167 0.24 -18.65 -26.65
N LEU A 168 1.10 -17.66 -26.39
CA LEU A 168 0.69 -16.42 -25.72
C LEU A 168 -0.36 -15.64 -26.53
N THR A 169 -0.16 -15.56 -27.86
CA THR A 169 -1.09 -14.83 -28.73
C THR A 169 -2.44 -15.52 -28.77
N GLU A 170 -2.47 -16.85 -28.95
CA GLU A 170 -3.71 -17.65 -28.94
C GLU A 170 -4.49 -17.51 -27.62
N LEU A 171 -3.78 -17.53 -26.48
CA LEU A 171 -4.41 -17.39 -25.17
C LEU A 171 -5.04 -15.99 -24.96
N LEU A 172 -4.37 -14.94 -25.43
CA LEU A 172 -4.84 -13.55 -25.28
C LEU A 172 -5.99 -13.22 -26.24
N ASP A 173 -6.01 -13.80 -27.43
CA ASP A 173 -7.10 -13.64 -28.40
C ASP A 173 -8.40 -14.35 -27.94
N GLY A 174 -8.29 -15.33 -27.04
CA GLY A 174 -9.40 -16.07 -26.46
C GLY A 174 -10.03 -15.45 -25.20
N LEU A 175 -9.48 -14.35 -24.67
CA LEU A 175 -9.96 -13.62 -23.49
C LEU A 175 -10.81 -12.40 -23.87
#